data_AF-A0A2V7M2A4-F1
#
_entry.id   AF-A0A2V7M2A4-F1
#
_cell.length_a   1.000
_cell.length_b   1.000
_cell.length_c   1.000
_cell.angle_alpha   90.00
_cell.angle_beta   90.00
_cell.angle_gamma   90.00
#
_symmetry.space_group_name_H-M   'P 1'
#
loop_
_entity.id
_entity.type
_entity.pdbx_description
1 polymer ?
#
loop_
_entity_poly.entity_id
_entity_poly.type
_entity_poly.pdbx_seq_one_letter_code
_entity_poly.pdbx_strand_id
1 'polypeptide(L)'
;MFAGVISVAGVLYLALEVNLLTAGLAALTLASYVLLYTPLKRKTSLNTLIGAVPGALPIVGGWTAAGGAIGPAVAALFWILFLWQLPHFLALAWIYREDYRRGGLAMLSVSDPDGRHTGRMALLYAMALVPVSLLPTLLGVTGALYFFGALALGLAYAGVSGTMTRAATTARAWRVFLVSIVYLPALLTLMVLDKVV
;
A
#
# COMPACT_ATOMS: atom_id res chain seq x y z
N MET A 1 8.29 -16.24 22.87
CA MET A 1 8.40 -17.64 22.41
C MET A 1 7.29 -18.00 21.42
N PHE A 2 6.02 -17.90 21.78
CA PHE A 2 4.87 -18.22 20.90
C PHE A 2 4.93 -17.60 19.49
N ALA A 3 5.09 -16.27 19.38
CA ALA A 3 5.15 -15.59 18.08
C ALA A 3 6.31 -16.07 17.20
N GLY A 4 7.47 -16.35 17.80
CA GLY A 4 8.63 -16.89 17.08
C GLY A 4 8.36 -18.29 16.54
N VAL A 5 7.76 -19.16 17.35
CA VAL A 5 7.40 -20.53 16.95
C VAL A 5 6.41 -20.52 15.79
N ILE A 6 5.34 -19.73 15.85
CA ILE A 6 4.37 -19.64 14.75
C ILE A 6 4.99 -19.03 13.50
N SER A 7 5.86 -18.03 13.65
CA SER A 7 6.54 -17.41 12.51
C SER A 7 7.43 -18.42 11.78
N VAL A 8 8.24 -19.18 12.52
CA VAL A 8 9.11 -20.22 11.96
C VAL A 8 8.27 -21.34 11.34
N ALA A 9 7.25 -21.82 12.05
CA ALA A 9 6.35 -22.87 11.53
C ALA A 9 5.64 -22.44 10.25
N GLY A 10 5.14 -21.20 10.16
CA GLY A 10 4.49 -20.67 8.97
C GLY A 10 5.44 -20.53 7.77
N VAL A 11 6.67 -20.07 7.99
CA VAL A 11 7.69 -20.00 6.93
C VAL A 11 8.09 -21.41 6.45
N LEU A 12 8.28 -22.35 7.38
CA LEU A 12 8.57 -23.75 7.04
C LEU A 12 7.43 -24.40 6.26
N TYR A 13 6.18 -24.17 6.69
CA TYR A 13 5.00 -24.64 5.97
C TYR A 13 4.98 -24.16 4.52
N LEU A 14 5.24 -22.86 4.28
CA LEU A 14 5.31 -22.33 2.92
C LEU A 14 6.49 -22.91 2.11
N ALA A 15 7.62 -23.18 2.75
CA ALA A 15 8.79 -23.74 2.08
C ALA A 15 8.56 -25.19 1.63
N LEU A 16 7.80 -25.96 2.41
CA LEU A 16 7.52 -27.38 2.14
C LEU A 16 6.30 -27.57 1.23
N GLU A 17 5.22 -26.83 1.46
CA GLU A 17 3.93 -27.06 0.79
C GLU A 17 3.66 -26.12 -0.40
N VAL A 18 4.42 -25.03 -0.55
CA VAL A 18 4.17 -24.02 -1.59
C VAL A 18 5.39 -23.84 -2.51
N ASN A 19 6.42 -23.13 -2.05
CA ASN A 19 7.74 -23.04 -2.67
C ASN A 19 8.68 -22.15 -1.84
N LEU A 20 9.99 -22.29 -2.06
CA LEU A 20 11.02 -21.52 -1.37
C LEU A 20 10.94 -20.00 -1.61
N LEU A 21 10.50 -19.56 -2.79
CA LEU A 21 10.40 -18.14 -3.12
C LEU A 21 9.31 -17.46 -2.29
N THR A 22 8.10 -18.03 -2.25
CA THR A 22 7.00 -17.55 -1.42
C THR A 22 7.37 -17.57 0.06
N ALA A 23 8.03 -18.63 0.54
CA ALA A 23 8.52 -18.69 1.92
C ALA A 23 9.54 -17.58 2.24
N GLY A 24 10.48 -17.32 1.32
CA GLY A 24 11.45 -16.23 1.44
C GLY A 24 10.78 -14.84 1.48
N LEU A 25 9.76 -14.61 0.65
CA LEU A 25 8.97 -13.37 0.67
C LEU A 25 8.19 -13.20 1.97
N ALA A 26 7.62 -14.28 2.52
CA ALA A 26 6.95 -14.26 3.81
C ALA A 26 7.94 -13.95 4.95
N ALA A 27 9.12 -14.57 4.95
CA ALA A 27 10.18 -14.27 5.91
C ALA A 27 10.66 -12.81 5.80
N LEU A 28 10.85 -12.29 4.59
CA LEU A 28 11.21 -10.90 4.33
C LEU A 28 10.12 -9.93 4.82
N THR A 29 8.85 -10.25 4.58
CA THR A 29 7.70 -9.47 5.07
C THR A 29 7.71 -9.40 6.59
N LEU A 30 7.90 -10.55 7.26
CA LEU A 30 7.95 -10.63 8.72
C LEU A 30 9.15 -9.85 9.29
N ALA A 31 10.34 -10.08 8.74
CA ALA A 31 11.58 -9.45 9.20
C ALA A 31 11.52 -7.92 9.02
N SER A 32 11.10 -7.45 7.84
CA SER A 32 10.98 -6.00 7.59
C SER A 32 9.88 -5.36 8.45
N TYR A 33 8.77 -6.05 8.72
CA TYR A 33 7.73 -5.54 9.61
C TYR A 33 8.22 -5.41 11.07
N VAL A 34 8.82 -6.47 11.61
CA VAL A 34 9.20 -6.53 13.03
C VAL A 34 10.48 -5.74 13.31
N LEU A 35 11.50 -5.89 12.47
CA LEU A 35 12.84 -5.34 12.72
C LEU A 35 13.01 -3.91 12.20
N LEU A 36 12.28 -3.53 11.14
CA LEU A 36 12.41 -2.20 10.55
C LEU A 36 11.21 -1.32 10.89
N TYR A 37 10.02 -1.68 10.40
CA TYR A 37 8.83 -0.83 10.53
C TYR A 37 8.44 -0.58 11.99
N THR A 38 8.31 -1.63 12.80
CA THR A 38 7.85 -1.55 14.19
C THR A 38 8.68 -0.58 15.05
N PRO A 39 10.02 -0.66 15.12
CA PRO A 39 10.80 0.31 15.89
C PRO A 39 10.77 1.71 15.29
N LEU A 40 10.70 1.84 13.96
CA LEU A 40 10.68 3.14 13.30
C LEU A 40 9.41 3.95 13.57
N LYS A 41 8.28 3.29 13.88
CA LYS A 41 7.03 3.97 14.28
C LYS A 41 7.21 4.98 15.41
N ARG A 42 8.18 4.75 16.31
CA ARG A 42 8.47 5.66 17.44
C ARG A 42 9.63 6.63 17.18
N LYS A 43 10.34 6.47 16.06
CA LYS A 43 11.59 7.20 15.77
C LYS A 43 11.46 8.23 14.66
N THR A 44 10.68 7.94 13.62
CA THR A 44 10.62 8.80 12.42
C THR A 44 9.31 8.65 11.67
N SER A 45 8.87 9.73 10.99
CA SER A 45 7.73 9.74 10.07
C SER A 45 7.93 8.90 8.81
N LEU A 46 9.19 8.51 8.51
CA LEU A 46 9.50 7.56 7.44
C LEU A 46 8.98 6.14 7.71
N ASN A 47 8.49 5.86 8.92
CA ASN A 47 7.88 4.58 9.26
C ASN A 47 6.75 4.19 8.30
N THR A 48 5.92 5.13 7.85
CA THR A 48 4.82 4.83 6.92
C THR A 48 5.33 4.33 5.58
N LEU A 49 6.40 4.94 5.06
CA LEU A 49 7.00 4.55 3.79
C LEU A 49 7.67 3.17 3.89
N ILE A 50 8.43 2.94 4.97
CA ILE A 50 9.12 1.67 5.20
C ILE A 50 8.12 0.56 5.50
N GLY A 51 7.04 0.86 6.21
CA GLY A 51 5.94 -0.05 6.50
C GLY A 51 5.12 -0.43 5.26
N ALA A 52 5.11 0.41 4.23
CA ALA A 52 4.41 0.09 2.98
C ALA A 52 5.07 -1.06 2.21
N VAL A 53 6.37 -1.32 2.42
CA VAL A 53 7.08 -2.45 1.81
C VAL A 53 6.50 -3.80 2.28
N PRO A 54 6.51 -4.15 3.59
CA PRO A 54 5.86 -5.37 4.06
C PRO A 54 4.34 -5.35 3.84
N GLY A 55 3.71 -4.17 3.70
CA GLY A 55 2.30 -4.08 3.31
C GLY A 55 2.03 -4.53 1.86
N ALA A 56 2.99 -4.32 0.95
CA ALA A 56 2.84 -4.65 -0.47
C ALA A 56 3.40 -6.04 -0.85
N LEU A 57 4.38 -6.58 -0.11
CA LEU A 57 4.95 -7.91 -0.37
C LEU A 57 3.95 -9.08 -0.38
N PRO A 58 2.86 -9.11 0.43
CA PRO A 58 1.90 -10.21 0.42
C PRO A 58 1.28 -10.49 -0.95
N ILE A 59 1.05 -9.48 -1.81
CA ILE A 59 0.51 -9.74 -3.15
C ILE A 59 1.51 -10.47 -4.05
N VAL A 60 2.80 -10.17 -3.89
CA VAL A 60 3.90 -10.86 -4.58
C VAL A 60 4.01 -12.29 -4.08
N GLY A 61 3.83 -12.48 -2.77
CA GLY A 61 3.71 -13.80 -2.15
C GLY A 61 2.57 -14.61 -2.76
N GLY A 62 1.37 -14.03 -2.89
CA GLY A 62 0.22 -14.68 -3.51
C GLY A 62 0.46 -15.05 -4.98
N TRP A 63 1.08 -14.16 -5.77
CA TRP A 63 1.45 -14.44 -7.15
C TRP A 63 2.42 -15.62 -7.29
N THR A 64 3.48 -15.63 -6.48
CA THR A 64 4.48 -16.71 -6.48
C THR A 64 3.94 -18.02 -5.92
N ALA A 65 2.99 -17.95 -4.98
CA ALA A 65 2.30 -19.13 -4.45
C ALA A 65 1.44 -19.81 -5.52
N ALA A 66 0.86 -19.02 -6.43
CA ALA A 66 0.10 -19.52 -7.59
C ALA A 66 1.00 -20.00 -8.75
N GLY A 67 2.32 -20.06 -8.57
CA GLY A 67 3.29 -20.51 -9.58
C GLY A 67 3.81 -19.41 -10.50
N GLY A 68 3.46 -18.14 -10.26
CA GLY A 68 3.94 -17.02 -11.05
C GLY A 68 5.40 -16.66 -10.77
N ALA A 69 6.19 -16.42 -11.82
CA ALA A 69 7.57 -15.93 -11.68
C ALA A 69 7.63 -14.44 -11.29
N ILE A 70 8.72 -14.02 -10.65
CA ILE A 70 9.00 -12.59 -10.45
C ILE A 70 9.32 -11.96 -11.80
N GLY A 71 8.59 -10.92 -12.14
CA GLY A 71 8.74 -10.19 -13.39
C GLY A 71 7.96 -8.87 -13.36
N PRO A 72 7.90 -8.17 -14.51
CA PRO A 72 7.30 -6.85 -14.59
C PRO A 72 5.83 -6.78 -14.12
N ALA A 73 5.02 -7.81 -14.41
CA ALA A 73 3.60 -7.85 -14.04
C ALA A 73 3.39 -7.82 -12.52
N VAL A 74 4.06 -8.69 -11.77
CA VAL A 74 3.95 -8.73 -10.30
C VAL A 74 4.67 -7.54 -9.65
N ALA A 75 5.71 -6.99 -10.29
CA ALA A 75 6.34 -5.75 -9.84
C ALA A 75 5.37 -4.56 -9.95
N ALA A 76 4.57 -4.48 -11.02
CA ALA A 76 3.52 -3.47 -11.15
C ALA A 76 2.49 -3.61 -10.02
N LEU A 77 2.03 -4.83 -9.71
CA LEU A 77 1.14 -5.09 -8.57
C LEU A 77 1.74 -4.62 -7.24
N PHE A 78 3.00 -4.97 -6.98
CA PHE A 78 3.71 -4.50 -5.78
C PHE A 78 3.67 -2.97 -5.66
N TRP A 79 4.01 -2.25 -6.74
CA TRP A 79 4.04 -0.79 -6.72
C TRP A 79 2.64 -0.16 -6.62
N ILE A 80 1.61 -0.79 -7.20
CA ILE A 80 0.21 -0.37 -7.01
C ILE A 80 -0.14 -0.42 -5.53
N LEU A 81 0.09 -1.55 -4.85
CA LEU A 81 -0.23 -1.69 -3.43
C LEU A 81 0.62 -0.79 -2.55
N PHE A 82 1.92 -0.66 -2.88
CA PHE A 82 2.83 0.21 -2.17
C PHE A 82 2.38 1.68 -2.23
N LEU A 83 2.02 2.20 -3.40
CA LEU A 83 1.62 3.59 -3.56
C LEU A 83 0.19 3.85 -3.06
N TRP A 84 -0.74 2.92 -3.32
CA TRP A 84 -2.14 3.07 -2.90
C TRP A 84 -2.30 3.26 -1.39
N GLN A 85 -1.53 2.54 -0.58
CA GLN A 85 -1.70 2.60 0.86
C GLN A 85 -1.14 3.89 1.49
N LEU A 86 -0.27 4.64 0.79
CA LEU A 86 0.37 5.83 1.38
C LEU A 86 -0.62 6.98 1.62
N PRO A 87 -1.44 7.44 0.65
CA PRO A 87 -2.46 8.45 0.93
C PRO A 87 -3.52 7.93 1.92
N HIS A 88 -3.83 6.63 1.90
CA HIS A 88 -4.72 5.98 2.88
C HIS A 88 -4.20 6.12 4.31
N PHE A 89 -2.94 5.76 4.57
CA PHE A 89 -2.34 5.86 5.89
C PHE A 89 -2.06 7.29 6.32
N LEU A 90 -1.74 8.20 5.39
CA LEU A 90 -1.61 9.63 5.69
C LEU A 90 -2.95 10.25 6.12
N ALA A 91 -4.06 9.83 5.48
CA ALA A 91 -5.39 10.22 5.91
C ALA A 91 -5.73 9.69 7.31
N LEU A 92 -5.46 8.41 7.59
CA LEU A 92 -5.63 7.84 8.94
C LEU A 92 -4.76 8.54 9.98
N ALA A 93 -3.51 8.84 9.64
CA ALA A 93 -2.59 9.56 10.51
C ALA A 93 -3.14 10.95 10.87
N TRP A 94 -3.88 11.60 9.97
CA TRP A 94 -4.56 12.85 10.25
C TRP A 94 -5.80 12.66 11.13
N ILE A 95 -6.65 11.68 10.82
CA ILE A 95 -7.89 11.39 11.57
C ILE A 95 -7.59 11.08 13.04
N TYR A 96 -6.60 10.21 13.29
CA TYR A 96 -6.22 9.74 14.64
C TYR A 96 -4.95 10.42 15.16
N ARG A 97 -4.65 11.64 14.68
CA ARG A 97 -3.42 12.37 15.00
C ARG A 97 -3.16 12.44 16.50
N GLU A 98 -4.20 12.74 17.28
CA GLU A 98 -4.09 12.90 18.73
C GLU A 98 -3.79 11.58 19.43
N ASP A 99 -4.42 10.48 19.00
CA ASP A 99 -4.13 9.15 19.53
C ASP A 99 -2.72 8.68 19.18
N TYR A 100 -2.25 8.96 17.96
CA TYR A 100 -0.86 8.71 17.56
C TYR A 100 0.13 9.49 18.42
N ARG A 101 -0.16 10.77 18.70
CA ARG A 101 0.64 11.62 19.59
C ARG A 101 0.68 11.05 21.00
N ARG A 102 -0.47 10.69 21.58
CA ARG A 102 -0.57 10.06 22.90
C ARG A 102 0.17 8.73 22.98
N GLY A 103 0.16 7.95 21.90
CA GLY A 103 0.89 6.69 21.79
C GLY A 103 2.41 6.84 21.58
N GLY A 104 2.93 8.07 21.49
CA GLY A 104 4.33 8.35 21.21
C GLY A 104 4.77 7.90 19.82
N LEU A 105 3.85 7.89 18.85
CA LEU A 105 4.13 7.49 17.48
C LEU A 105 4.52 8.71 16.64
N ALA A 106 5.63 8.58 15.92
CA ALA A 106 6.22 9.60 15.08
C ALA A 106 5.53 9.62 13.70
N MET A 107 4.25 10.00 13.64
CA MET A 107 3.52 10.13 12.38
C MET A 107 3.77 11.51 11.74
N LEU A 108 3.80 11.59 10.39
CA LEU A 108 4.00 12.85 9.68
C LEU A 108 3.01 13.94 10.13
N SER A 109 1.74 13.54 10.31
CA SER A 109 0.67 14.42 10.80
C SER A 109 0.93 15.01 12.18
N VAL A 110 1.65 14.30 13.07
CA VAL A 110 1.95 14.79 14.43
C VAL A 110 2.90 15.98 14.35
N SER A 111 3.94 15.88 13.51
CA SER A 111 4.93 16.94 13.25
C SER A 111 4.49 18.02 12.25
N ASP A 112 3.25 17.97 11.75
CA ASP A 112 2.72 18.83 10.70
C ASP A 112 1.45 19.57 11.20
N PRO A 113 1.60 20.67 11.97
CA PRO A 113 0.49 21.39 12.61
C PRO A 113 -0.68 21.72 11.70
N ASP A 114 -0.41 22.24 10.50
CA ASP A 114 -1.40 22.69 9.54
C ASP A 114 -1.78 21.63 8.49
N GLY A 115 -1.14 20.46 8.53
CA GLY A 115 -1.45 19.32 7.67
C GLY A 115 -1.05 19.49 6.21
N ARG A 116 -0.32 20.56 5.87
CA ARG A 116 0.07 20.86 4.48
C ARG A 116 1.03 19.82 3.94
N HIS A 117 2.00 19.38 4.73
CA HIS A 117 2.96 18.38 4.30
C HIS A 117 2.29 17.02 4.11
N THR A 118 1.43 16.63 5.05
CA THR A 118 0.62 15.41 5.01
C THR A 118 -0.26 15.39 3.77
N GLY A 119 -0.98 16.48 3.49
CA GLY A 119 -1.81 16.61 2.30
C GLY A 119 -1.01 16.58 1.00
N ARG A 120 0.16 17.24 0.95
CA ARG A 120 1.06 17.23 -0.22
C ARG A 120 1.60 15.83 -0.52
N MET A 121 2.05 15.10 0.51
CA MET A 121 2.53 13.73 0.35
C MET A 121 1.41 12.80 -0.09
N ALA A 122 0.20 12.93 0.49
CA ALA A 122 -0.97 12.16 0.07
C ALA A 122 -1.28 12.39 -1.42
N LEU A 123 -1.29 13.64 -1.88
CA LEU A 123 -1.48 13.94 -3.30
C LEU A 123 -0.33 13.39 -4.16
N LEU A 124 0.93 13.56 -3.76
CA LEU A 124 2.08 13.11 -4.52
C LEU A 124 2.04 11.59 -4.76
N TYR A 125 1.78 10.80 -3.71
CA TYR A 125 1.68 9.35 -3.86
C TYR A 125 0.44 8.92 -4.66
N ALA A 126 -0.70 9.61 -4.51
CA ALA A 126 -1.88 9.35 -5.32
C ALA A 126 -1.65 9.69 -6.81
N MET A 127 -0.92 10.76 -7.11
CA MET A 127 -0.52 11.13 -8.48
C MET A 127 0.47 10.13 -9.06
N ALA A 128 1.45 9.67 -8.27
CA ALA A 128 2.39 8.64 -8.69
C ALA A 128 1.71 7.28 -8.95
N LEU A 129 0.63 6.99 -8.21
CA LEU A 129 -0.17 5.79 -8.43
C LEU A 129 -0.84 5.78 -9.81
N VAL A 130 -1.22 6.93 -10.37
CA VAL A 130 -1.92 7.00 -11.66
C VAL A 130 -1.13 6.32 -12.80
N PRO A 131 0.11 6.72 -13.14
CA PRO A 131 0.85 6.03 -14.19
C PRO A 131 1.20 4.58 -13.81
N VAL A 132 1.44 4.29 -12.53
CA VAL A 132 1.77 2.94 -12.05
C VAL A 132 0.59 1.98 -12.20
N SER A 133 -0.64 2.43 -11.95
CA SER A 133 -1.84 1.61 -12.10
C SER A 133 -2.16 1.28 -13.56
N LEU A 134 -1.60 2.01 -14.53
CA LEU A 134 -1.74 1.74 -15.97
C LEU A 134 -0.69 0.75 -16.51
N LEU A 135 0.38 0.50 -15.76
CA LEU A 135 1.44 -0.43 -16.17
C LEU A 135 0.94 -1.83 -16.54
N PRO A 136 -0.04 -2.44 -15.85
CA PRO A 136 -0.56 -3.75 -16.24
C PRO A 136 -1.05 -3.81 -17.69
N THR A 137 -1.75 -2.79 -18.20
CA THR A 137 -2.15 -2.74 -19.62
C THR A 137 -0.95 -2.54 -20.54
N LEU A 138 -0.01 -1.66 -20.17
CA LEU A 138 1.20 -1.41 -20.97
C LEU A 138 2.10 -2.65 -21.08
N LEU A 139 2.05 -3.52 -20.07
CA LEU A 139 2.76 -4.81 -20.03
C LEU A 139 1.96 -5.96 -20.68
N GLY A 140 0.76 -5.68 -21.22
CA GLY A 140 -0.09 -6.67 -21.88
C GLY A 140 -0.82 -7.62 -20.92
N VAL A 141 -0.88 -7.31 -19.62
CA VAL A 141 -1.57 -8.13 -18.61
C VAL A 141 -3.10 -7.93 -18.67
N THR A 142 -3.52 -6.70 -18.93
CA THR A 142 -4.93 -6.27 -18.91
C THR A 142 -5.32 -5.48 -20.16
N GLY A 143 -6.63 -5.41 -20.44
CA GLY A 143 -7.18 -4.75 -21.62
C GLY A 143 -7.50 -3.26 -21.44
N ALA A 144 -8.38 -2.78 -22.32
CA ALA A 144 -8.82 -1.38 -22.36
C ALA A 144 -9.81 -1.03 -21.26
N LEU A 145 -10.67 -1.96 -20.83
CA LEU A 145 -11.64 -1.74 -19.77
C LEU A 145 -10.91 -1.48 -18.44
N TYR A 146 -9.88 -2.26 -18.12
CA TYR A 146 -9.00 -1.99 -16.99
C TYR A 146 -8.29 -0.65 -17.15
N PHE A 147 -7.73 -0.34 -18.32
CA PHE A 147 -6.97 0.90 -18.53
C PHE A 147 -7.80 2.15 -18.21
N PHE A 148 -8.98 2.28 -18.81
CA PHE A 148 -9.84 3.43 -18.59
C PHE A 148 -10.43 3.45 -17.18
N GLY A 149 -10.76 2.29 -16.61
CA GLY A 149 -11.22 2.18 -15.23
C GLY A 149 -10.14 2.57 -14.21
N ALA A 150 -8.91 2.09 -14.39
CA ALA A 150 -7.75 2.41 -13.57
C ALA A 150 -7.39 3.91 -13.65
N LEU A 151 -7.47 4.50 -14.85
CA LEU A 151 -7.29 5.93 -15.05
C LEU A 151 -8.36 6.74 -14.31
N ALA A 152 -9.63 6.40 -14.48
CA ALA A 152 -10.74 7.10 -13.82
C ALA A 152 -10.65 7.00 -12.29
N LEU A 153 -10.44 5.80 -11.76
CA LEU A 153 -10.23 5.56 -10.33
C LEU A 153 -9.02 6.34 -9.81
N GLY A 154 -7.90 6.33 -10.55
CA GLY A 154 -6.65 7.00 -10.18
C GLY A 154 -6.82 8.51 -10.06
N LEU A 155 -7.45 9.11 -11.08
CA LEU A 155 -7.75 10.55 -11.10
C LEU A 155 -8.74 10.93 -10.00
N ALA A 156 -9.76 10.11 -9.72
CA ALA A 156 -10.69 10.35 -8.63
C ALA A 156 -9.97 10.32 -7.26
N TYR A 157 -9.12 9.32 -7.04
CA TYR A 157 -8.38 9.20 -5.78
C TYR A 157 -7.36 10.33 -5.59
N ALA A 158 -6.64 10.70 -6.65
CA ALA A 158 -5.74 11.85 -6.65
C ALA A 158 -6.48 13.18 -6.44
N GLY A 159 -7.63 13.37 -7.09
CA GLY A 159 -8.46 14.57 -6.93
C GLY A 159 -8.95 14.76 -5.50
N VAL A 160 -9.44 13.69 -4.86
CA VAL A 160 -9.86 13.73 -3.46
C VAL A 160 -8.68 13.96 -2.53
N SER A 161 -7.52 13.33 -2.78
CA SER A 161 -6.27 13.58 -2.04
C SER A 161 -5.80 15.03 -2.16
N GLY A 162 -5.99 15.63 -3.33
CA GLY A 162 -5.68 17.05 -3.59
C GLY A 162 -6.45 18.01 -2.70
N THR A 163 -7.66 17.65 -2.25
CA THR A 163 -8.44 18.50 -1.32
C THR A 163 -7.74 18.68 0.02
N MET A 164 -6.95 17.71 0.48
CA MET A 164 -6.17 17.82 1.72
C MET A 164 -5.03 18.85 1.62
N THR A 165 -4.48 19.09 0.43
CA THR A 165 -3.41 20.10 0.24
C THR A 165 -3.88 21.53 0.51
N ARG A 166 -5.16 21.82 0.27
CA ARG A 166 -5.75 23.14 0.47
C ARG A 166 -6.07 23.39 1.94
N ALA A 167 -6.60 22.37 2.61
CA ALA A 167 -6.80 22.33 4.05
C ALA A 167 -6.97 20.87 4.49
N ALA A 168 -6.19 20.44 5.46
CA ALA A 168 -6.31 19.12 6.05
C ALA A 168 -7.40 19.14 7.14
N THR A 169 -8.66 18.99 6.73
CA THR A 169 -9.77 18.82 7.70
C THR A 169 -10.05 17.34 7.92
N THR A 170 -10.55 16.97 9.09
CA THR A 170 -10.94 15.59 9.41
C THR A 170 -11.92 15.04 8.37
N ALA A 171 -12.87 15.85 7.90
CA ALA A 171 -13.82 15.45 6.85
C ALA A 171 -13.12 15.11 5.51
N ARG A 172 -12.10 15.88 5.10
CA ARG A 172 -11.35 15.61 3.87
C ARG A 172 -10.48 14.36 4.01
N ALA A 173 -9.85 14.16 5.17
CA ALA A 173 -9.11 12.95 5.46
C ALA A 173 -10.01 11.69 5.41
N TRP A 174 -11.20 11.74 6.01
CA TRP A 174 -12.19 10.65 5.90
C TRP A 174 -12.58 10.36 4.46
N ARG A 175 -12.75 11.39 3.61
CA ARG A 175 -13.03 11.18 2.18
C ARG A 175 -11.89 10.44 1.48
N VAL A 176 -10.64 10.84 1.70
CA VAL A 176 -9.46 10.14 1.14
C VAL A 176 -9.42 8.69 1.60
N PHE A 177 -9.64 8.45 2.90
CA PHE A 177 -9.67 7.11 3.47
C PHE A 177 -10.79 6.24 2.86
N LEU A 178 -12.03 6.72 2.81
CA LEU A 178 -13.15 5.96 2.25
C LEU A 178 -12.98 5.69 0.75
N VAL A 179 -12.54 6.68 -0.03
CA VAL A 179 -12.26 6.50 -1.45
C VAL A 179 -11.17 5.46 -1.67
N SER A 180 -10.12 5.46 -0.84
CA SER A 180 -9.06 4.44 -0.95
C SER A 180 -9.56 3.02 -0.67
N ILE A 181 -10.50 2.84 0.27
CA ILE A 181 -11.12 1.54 0.56
C ILE A 181 -11.88 1.02 -0.66
N VAL A 182 -12.59 1.90 -1.39
CA VAL A 182 -13.33 1.52 -2.60
C VAL A 182 -12.39 1.32 -3.79
N TYR A 183 -11.36 2.17 -3.90
CA TYR A 183 -10.41 2.18 -5.02
C TYR A 183 -9.77 0.81 -5.24
N LEU A 184 -9.19 0.21 -4.19
CA LEU A 184 -8.36 -0.99 -4.38
C LEU A 184 -9.18 -2.21 -4.81
N PRO A 185 -10.30 -2.58 -4.15
CA PRO A 185 -11.17 -3.64 -4.61
C PRO A 185 -11.70 -3.40 -6.02
N ALA A 186 -12.08 -2.16 -6.36
CA ALA A 186 -12.55 -1.83 -7.70
C ALA A 186 -11.47 -2.04 -8.76
N LEU A 187 -10.24 -1.57 -8.49
CA LEU A 187 -9.09 -1.75 -9.38
C LEU A 187 -8.76 -3.23 -9.60
N LEU A 188 -8.67 -4.00 -8.51
CA LEU A 188 -8.39 -5.44 -8.58
C LEU A 188 -9.54 -6.21 -9.28
N THR A 189 -10.79 -5.79 -9.08
CA THR A 189 -11.95 -6.37 -9.77
C THR A 189 -11.85 -6.13 -11.27
N LEU A 190 -11.55 -4.89 -11.70
CA LEU A 190 -11.32 -4.58 -13.11
C LEU A 190 -10.19 -5.42 -13.70
N MET A 191 -9.11 -5.64 -12.94
CA MET A 191 -7.96 -6.44 -13.38
C MET A 191 -8.36 -7.89 -13.63
N VAL A 192 -9.21 -8.46 -12.77
CA VAL A 192 -9.72 -9.84 -12.93
C VAL A 192 -10.70 -9.92 -14.10
N LEU A 193 -11.57 -8.93 -14.27
CA LEU A 193 -12.60 -8.92 -15.32
C LEU A 193 -12.04 -8.69 -16.73
N ASP A 194 -10.97 -7.90 -16.85
CA ASP A 194 -10.37 -7.51 -18.15
C ASP A 194 -8.94 -8.04 -18.29
N LYS A 195 -8.71 -9.26 -17.81
CA LYS A 195 -7.46 -9.99 -17.96
C LYS A 195 -7.34 -10.50 -19.41
N VAL A 196 -6.22 -10.16 -20.06
CA VAL A 196 -5.98 -10.52 -21.48
C VAL A 196 -5.11 -11.78 -21.60
N VAL A 197 -4.31 -12.09 -20.58
CA VAL A 197 -3.41 -13.25 -20.49
C VAL A 197 -3.55 -13.89 -19.13
#